data_AF-A0A2J8QWK1-F1
#
_entry.id   AF-A0A2J8QWK1-F1
#
_cell.length_a   1.000
_cell.length_b   1.000
_cell.length_c   1.000
_cell.angle_alpha   90.00
_cell.angle_beta   90.00
_cell.angle_gamma   90.00
#
_symmetry.space_group_name_H-M   'P 1'
#
loop_
_entity.id
_entity.type
_entity.pdbx_description
1 polymer ?
#
loop_
_entity_poly.entity_id
_entity_poly.type
_entity_poly.pdbx_seq_one_letter_code
_entity_poly.pdbx_strand_id
1 'polypeptide(L)'
;MSSHKGSVVAQGNGAPASNREADTVELAELGPLLEEKGKRVIANPPKAEEEQTCPVPQEEEEEVRVLTLPLQAHHAMEKMEEFVYKVWEGRWRVIPYDVLPDWLKDNDYLLHGHRPPMPSFRACFKSIFRIHTETGNIWTHLLGFVLFLFLGILTMLRPNMYFMAPLQEKVVFGMFFLGAVLCLSFSWLFHTVYCHSEKVSRTFSKLDYSGIALLIMGSFVPWLYYSFYCSPQPRLIYLSIVCVLGISAIIVAQWDRFATPKHRQT
;
A
#
# COMPACT_ATOMS: atom_id res chain seq x y z
N MET A 1 -30.85 -49.61 -44.86
CA MET A 1 -29.75 -50.44 -45.39
C MET A 1 -28.44 -49.73 -45.05
N SER A 2 -27.78 -50.19 -43.99
CA SER A 2 -26.38 -50.68 -43.96
C SER A 2 -25.34 -49.58 -44.22
N SER A 3 -24.64 -49.04 -43.21
CA SER A 3 -23.64 -49.66 -42.32
C SER A 3 -22.39 -50.17 -43.04
N HIS A 4 -21.25 -49.53 -42.75
CA HIS A 4 -19.88 -50.07 -42.77
C HIS A 4 -19.07 -49.22 -41.76
N LYS A 5 -18.72 -49.76 -40.58
CA LYS A 5 -17.50 -50.54 -40.21
C LYS A 5 -16.22 -49.71 -40.29
N GLY A 6 -15.30 -49.68 -39.32
CA GLY A 6 -15.05 -50.36 -38.03
C GLY A 6 -13.78 -49.71 -37.40
N SER A 7 -13.69 -49.57 -36.08
CA SER A 7 -13.12 -50.49 -35.07
C SER A 7 -11.57 -50.48 -34.98
N VAL A 8 -10.98 -49.84 -33.95
CA VAL A 8 -10.38 -50.39 -32.69
C VAL A 8 -9.00 -51.07 -32.85
N VAL A 9 -8.00 -50.60 -32.09
CA VAL A 9 -6.96 -51.30 -31.25
C VAL A 9 -6.17 -50.17 -30.54
N ALA A 10 -6.23 -49.90 -29.23
CA ALA A 10 -5.86 -50.64 -28.01
C ALA A 10 -4.36 -50.63 -27.64
N GLN A 11 -4.08 -49.95 -26.53
CA GLN A 11 -3.11 -50.21 -25.44
C GLN A 11 -1.61 -50.45 -25.72
N GLY A 12 -0.81 -49.60 -25.05
CA GLY A 12 0.55 -49.88 -24.64
C GLY A 12 0.91 -49.07 -23.40
N ASN A 13 0.54 -49.55 -22.21
CA ASN A 13 1.03 -49.05 -20.92
C ASN A 13 2.41 -49.65 -20.66
N GLY A 14 3.42 -48.81 -20.47
CA GLY A 14 4.74 -49.18 -19.98
C GLY A 14 5.32 -48.08 -19.11
N ALA A 15 5.39 -48.32 -17.81
CA ALA A 15 6.35 -47.69 -16.89
C ALA A 15 7.62 -48.59 -16.86
N PRO A 16 8.83 -48.13 -16.46
CA PRO A 16 9.04 -47.63 -15.09
C PRO A 16 10.08 -46.50 -14.91
N ALA A 17 10.04 -45.94 -13.70
CA ALA A 17 11.14 -45.45 -12.86
C ALA A 17 12.10 -44.36 -13.37
N SER A 18 12.01 -43.17 -12.76
CA SER A 18 13.08 -42.53 -11.99
C SER A 18 12.87 -41.01 -11.97
N ASN A 19 13.02 -40.41 -10.78
CA ASN A 19 13.37 -39.00 -10.48
C ASN A 19 12.61 -38.53 -9.24
N ARG A 20 12.97 -39.12 -8.10
CA ARG A 20 12.92 -38.47 -6.78
C ARG A 20 14.35 -38.07 -6.46
N GLU A 21 14.81 -36.93 -6.95
CA GLU A 21 16.11 -36.34 -6.57
C GLU A 21 16.22 -34.93 -7.15
N ALA A 22 15.48 -33.98 -6.56
CA ALA A 22 15.68 -32.56 -6.85
C ALA A 22 15.42 -31.64 -5.63
N ASP A 23 15.25 -32.21 -4.43
CA ASP A 23 15.02 -31.46 -3.18
C ASP A 23 16.11 -31.69 -2.12
N THR A 24 17.26 -32.27 -2.50
CA THR A 24 18.33 -32.65 -1.55
C THR A 24 19.71 -32.04 -1.82
N VAL A 25 19.83 -31.09 -2.76
CA VAL A 25 21.14 -30.56 -3.19
C VAL A 25 21.54 -29.23 -2.53
N GLU A 26 20.68 -28.56 -1.76
CA GLU A 26 21.07 -27.31 -1.05
C GLU A 26 21.26 -27.46 0.48
N LEU A 27 21.39 -28.70 0.97
CA LEU A 27 21.59 -28.97 2.41
C LEU A 27 22.83 -29.84 2.70
N ALA A 28 23.91 -29.69 1.93
CA ALA A 28 25.15 -30.47 2.09
C ALA A 28 26.46 -29.64 2.12
N GLU A 29 26.41 -28.31 2.00
CA GLU A 29 27.60 -27.43 1.93
C GLU A 29 27.93 -26.71 3.26
N LEU A 30 27.44 -27.19 4.41
CA LEU A 30 27.72 -26.59 5.73
C LEU A 30 28.31 -27.59 6.75
N GLY A 31 28.85 -28.71 6.24
CA GLY A 31 29.18 -29.89 7.03
C GLY A 31 30.63 -30.16 7.42
N PRO A 32 31.64 -29.30 7.16
CA PRO A 32 32.94 -29.51 7.82
C PRO A 32 33.69 -28.21 8.15
N LEU A 33 33.24 -27.42 9.13
CA LEU A 33 34.08 -26.37 9.77
C LEU A 33 33.87 -26.24 11.29
N LEU A 34 33.37 -27.28 11.95
CA LEU A 34 33.13 -27.27 13.41
C LEU A 34 33.66 -28.50 14.15
N GLU A 35 34.74 -29.13 13.67
CA GLU A 35 35.37 -30.25 14.40
C GLU A 35 36.89 -30.17 14.58
N GLU A 36 37.52 -29.02 14.35
CA GLU A 36 38.97 -28.88 14.56
C GLU A 36 39.37 -27.75 15.51
N LYS A 37 38.76 -27.68 16.71
CA LYS A 37 39.45 -27.05 17.85
C LYS A 37 38.90 -27.47 19.21
N GLY A 38 39.39 -28.59 19.73
CA GLY A 38 39.23 -28.86 21.15
C GLY A 38 39.65 -30.24 21.62
N LYS A 39 40.94 -30.46 21.90
CA LYS A 39 41.38 -31.26 23.08
C LYS A 39 42.89 -31.17 23.39
N ARG A 40 43.15 -30.55 24.55
CA ARG A 40 44.07 -30.92 25.67
C ARG A 40 45.58 -31.23 25.44
N VAL A 41 46.42 -30.27 25.84
CA VAL A 41 47.32 -30.21 27.03
C VAL A 41 48.31 -31.39 27.33
N ILE A 42 49.59 -30.97 27.56
CA ILE A 42 50.78 -31.55 28.27
C ILE A 42 51.85 -32.34 27.47
N ALA A 43 53.03 -31.72 27.26
CA ALA A 43 54.37 -32.21 27.67
C ALA A 43 55.48 -31.17 27.35
N ASN A 44 56.60 -31.24 28.08
CA ASN A 44 57.58 -30.17 28.39
C ASN A 44 58.89 -30.27 27.51
N PRO A 45 59.98 -29.48 27.72
CA PRO A 45 60.62 -28.56 26.76
C PRO A 45 61.98 -29.04 26.17
N PRO A 46 62.75 -28.21 25.41
CA PRO A 46 63.92 -27.56 26.05
C PRO A 46 64.35 -26.15 25.56
N LYS A 47 64.99 -25.44 26.50
CA LYS A 47 66.04 -24.38 26.48
C LYS A 47 66.49 -23.74 25.15
N ALA A 48 66.62 -22.41 25.12
CA ALA A 48 67.88 -21.65 25.32
C ALA A 48 67.75 -20.15 24.90
N GLU A 49 68.34 -19.27 25.73
CA GLU A 49 69.06 -17.98 25.48
C GLU A 49 68.38 -16.88 24.62
N GLU A 50 67.95 -15.76 25.23
CA GLU A 50 68.67 -14.47 25.42
C GLU A 50 68.94 -13.67 24.12
N GLU A 51 68.17 -12.59 23.88
CA GLU A 51 68.73 -11.24 23.62
C GLU A 51 67.62 -10.15 23.59
N GLN A 52 68.06 -8.91 23.76
CA GLN A 52 67.42 -7.83 24.49
C GLN A 52 67.20 -6.61 23.59
N THR A 53 66.00 -6.00 23.55
CA THR A 53 65.83 -4.57 23.21
C THR A 53 64.44 -4.02 23.64
N CYS A 54 64.42 -2.82 24.24
CA CYS A 54 63.24 -2.07 24.76
C CYS A 54 62.77 -0.96 23.75
N PRO A 55 61.74 -0.11 24.02
CA PRO A 55 60.30 -0.39 23.88
C PRO A 55 59.48 0.72 23.10
N VAL A 56 58.16 0.46 22.88
CA VAL A 56 57.01 1.39 22.59
C VAL A 56 56.78 1.84 21.11
N PRO A 57 55.52 2.03 20.59
CA PRO A 57 54.20 2.11 21.27
C PRO A 57 53.11 1.10 20.83
N GLN A 58 52.30 0.67 21.82
CA GLN A 58 51.04 -0.07 21.67
C GLN A 58 49.79 0.86 21.67
N GLU A 59 49.94 2.14 21.35
CA GLU A 59 48.84 3.12 21.51
C GLU A 59 47.92 3.24 20.28
N GLU A 60 48.39 2.93 19.06
CA GLU A 60 47.60 3.15 17.83
C GLU A 60 46.54 2.05 17.57
N GLU A 61 46.77 0.81 18.00
CA GLU A 61 45.82 -0.30 17.76
C GLU A 61 44.61 -0.27 18.70
N GLU A 62 44.76 0.31 19.89
CA GLU A 62 43.68 0.43 20.87
C GLU A 62 42.70 1.55 20.49
N GLU A 63 43.20 2.68 20.01
CA GLU A 63 42.38 3.85 19.64
C GLU A 63 41.47 3.57 18.42
N VAL A 64 41.99 2.84 17.41
CA VAL A 64 41.22 2.42 16.23
C VAL A 64 40.15 1.38 16.59
N ARG A 65 40.40 0.51 17.58
CA ARG A 65 39.40 -0.45 18.09
C ARG A 65 38.29 0.22 18.88
N VAL A 66 38.63 1.24 19.68
CA VAL A 66 37.67 1.96 20.52
C VAL A 66 36.76 2.85 19.68
N LEU A 67 37.19 3.36 18.51
CA LEU A 67 36.33 4.14 17.61
C LEU A 67 35.46 3.27 16.67
N THR A 68 35.93 2.06 16.33
CA THR A 68 35.18 1.13 15.46
C THR A 68 34.04 0.41 16.19
N LEU A 69 34.17 0.18 17.49
CA LEU A 69 33.12 -0.42 18.34
C LEU A 69 31.80 0.41 18.36
N PRO A 70 31.83 1.73 18.59
CA PRO A 70 30.64 2.59 18.51
C PRO A 70 30.01 2.61 17.12
N LEU A 71 30.82 2.68 16.06
CA LEU A 71 30.34 2.71 14.68
C LEU A 71 29.68 1.38 14.27
N GLN A 72 30.29 0.27 14.65
CA GLN A 72 29.78 -1.07 14.40
C GLN A 72 28.51 -1.37 15.21
N ALA A 73 28.42 -0.86 16.44
CA ALA A 73 27.20 -0.91 17.24
C ALA A 73 26.08 -0.08 16.60
N HIS A 74 26.38 1.13 16.09
CA HIS A 74 25.40 1.97 15.41
C HIS A 74 24.86 1.31 14.13
N HIS A 75 25.74 0.72 13.32
CA HIS A 75 25.34 0.02 12.10
C HIS A 75 24.57 -1.28 12.40
N ALA A 76 24.93 -1.99 13.48
CA ALA A 76 24.17 -3.14 13.96
C ALA A 76 22.78 -2.75 14.49
N MET A 77 22.68 -1.60 15.16
CA MET A 77 21.41 -1.03 15.60
C MET A 77 20.52 -0.65 14.42
N GLU A 78 21.05 0.03 13.39
CA GLU A 78 20.29 0.34 12.18
C GLU A 78 19.78 -0.92 11.47
N LYS A 79 20.61 -1.97 11.37
CA LYS A 79 20.17 -3.25 10.79
C LYS A 79 19.14 -3.98 11.64
N MET A 80 19.26 -3.93 12.96
CA MET A 80 18.28 -4.47 13.88
C MET A 80 16.96 -3.72 13.76
N GLU A 81 17.02 -2.39 13.63
CA GLU A 81 15.86 -1.53 13.41
C GLU A 81 15.18 -1.88 12.08
N GLU A 82 15.93 -1.97 10.98
CA GLU A 82 15.41 -2.44 9.68
C GLU A 82 14.79 -3.84 9.75
N PHE A 83 15.43 -4.78 10.47
CA PHE A 83 14.93 -6.13 10.64
C PHE A 83 13.64 -6.15 11.45
N VAL A 84 13.58 -5.40 12.56
CA VAL A 84 12.36 -5.23 13.36
C VAL A 84 11.27 -4.59 12.52
N TYR A 85 11.56 -3.57 11.72
CA TYR A 85 10.62 -2.98 10.77
C TYR A 85 10.11 -4.02 9.76
N LYS A 86 10.98 -4.83 9.15
CA LYS A 86 10.59 -5.88 8.19
C LYS A 86 9.80 -7.03 8.83
N VAL A 87 10.12 -7.42 10.06
CA VAL A 87 9.39 -8.45 10.81
C VAL A 87 8.02 -7.92 11.27
N TRP A 88 7.96 -6.65 11.66
CA TRP A 88 6.73 -5.96 12.04
C TRP A 88 5.79 -5.76 10.85
N GLU A 89 6.32 -5.45 9.65
CA GLU A 89 5.56 -5.42 8.39
C GLU A 89 4.82 -6.74 8.10
N GLY A 90 5.32 -7.85 8.63
CA GLY A 90 4.70 -9.17 8.50
C GLY A 90 3.63 -9.52 9.54
N ARG A 91 3.60 -8.86 10.72
CA ARG A 91 2.84 -9.34 11.90
C ARG A 91 2.19 -8.25 12.76
N TRP A 92 1.64 -7.20 12.17
CA TRP A 92 0.84 -6.25 12.95
C TRP A 92 -0.48 -6.88 13.46
N ARG A 93 -0.91 -6.51 14.66
CA ARG A 93 -2.19 -6.87 15.27
C ARG A 93 -3.06 -5.63 15.42
N VAL A 94 -4.37 -5.81 15.40
CA VAL A 94 -5.32 -4.72 15.69
C VAL A 94 -5.18 -4.26 17.14
N ILE A 95 -5.38 -2.97 17.37
CA ILE A 95 -5.25 -2.32 18.67
C ILE A 95 -6.58 -1.69 19.13
N PRO A 96 -6.81 -1.54 20.45
CA PRO A 96 -7.98 -0.84 20.98
C PRO A 96 -7.89 0.68 20.75
N TYR A 97 -9.01 1.38 20.85
CA TYR A 97 -9.12 2.82 20.60
C TYR A 97 -8.25 3.66 21.55
N ASP A 98 -8.18 3.30 22.83
CA ASP A 98 -7.53 4.11 23.86
C ASP A 98 -6.03 4.33 23.61
N VAL A 99 -5.38 3.34 22.98
CA VAL A 99 -3.94 3.36 22.67
C VAL A 99 -3.62 3.97 21.30
N LEU A 100 -4.63 4.41 20.54
CA LEU A 100 -4.39 5.11 19.28
C LEU A 100 -3.75 6.49 19.51
N PRO A 101 -2.88 6.94 18.59
CA PRO A 101 -2.45 8.32 18.58
C PRO A 101 -3.62 9.24 18.18
N ASP A 102 -3.59 10.49 18.64
CA ASP A 102 -4.73 11.42 18.52
C ASP A 102 -5.21 11.65 17.08
N TRP A 103 -4.31 11.63 16.10
CA TRP A 103 -4.66 11.81 14.69
C TRP A 103 -5.37 10.59 14.06
N LEU A 104 -5.36 9.42 14.71
CA LEU A 104 -6.14 8.24 14.34
C LEU A 104 -7.44 8.09 15.14
N LYS A 105 -7.61 8.89 16.21
CA LYS A 105 -8.79 8.87 17.09
C LYS A 105 -9.94 9.68 16.48
N ASP A 106 -10.57 9.14 15.44
CA ASP A 106 -11.66 9.83 14.73
C ASP A 106 -13.05 9.56 15.35
N ASN A 107 -13.33 8.33 15.78
CA ASN A 107 -14.63 7.92 16.33
C ASN A 107 -14.44 7.02 17.55
N ASP A 108 -14.85 7.50 18.72
CA ASP A 108 -14.74 6.83 20.03
C ASP A 108 -15.76 5.71 20.24
N TYR A 109 -16.82 5.62 19.43
CA TYR A 109 -17.73 4.48 19.43
C TYR A 109 -17.09 3.19 18.86
N LEU A 110 -16.00 3.32 18.10
CA LEU A 110 -15.25 2.18 17.56
C LEU A 110 -14.18 1.76 18.58
N LEU A 111 -14.51 0.85 19.48
CA LEU A 111 -13.63 0.52 20.61
C LEU A 111 -12.41 -0.34 20.25
N HIS A 112 -12.51 -1.22 19.25
CA HIS A 112 -11.49 -2.21 18.89
C HIS A 112 -11.37 -2.41 17.38
N GLY A 113 -10.29 -3.07 16.93
CA GLY A 113 -10.12 -3.46 15.53
C GLY A 113 -9.32 -2.46 14.69
N HIS A 114 -8.66 -1.49 15.33
CA HIS A 114 -7.92 -0.44 14.64
C HIS A 114 -6.55 -0.91 14.17
N ARG A 115 -6.09 -0.35 13.04
CA ARG A 115 -4.72 -0.55 12.57
C ARG A 115 -3.75 0.29 13.42
N PRO A 116 -2.60 -0.26 13.84
CA PRO A 116 -1.55 0.55 14.43
C PRO A 116 -0.96 1.51 13.39
N PRO A 117 -0.26 2.58 13.82
CA PRO A 117 0.51 3.41 12.90
C PRO A 117 1.58 2.55 12.20
N MET A 118 1.55 2.52 10.88
CA MET A 118 2.43 1.71 10.03
C MET A 118 3.06 2.61 8.96
N PRO A 119 4.27 3.15 9.18
CA PRO A 119 4.95 4.08 8.27
C PRO A 119 5.54 3.35 7.03
N SER A 120 4.77 2.44 6.45
CA SER A 120 5.08 1.68 5.25
C SER A 120 3.84 1.60 4.37
N PHE A 121 3.91 2.20 3.18
CA PHE A 121 2.85 2.09 2.19
C PHE A 121 2.57 0.62 1.85
N ARG A 122 3.61 -0.21 1.73
CA ARG A 122 3.45 -1.63 1.44
C ARG A 122 2.58 -2.33 2.48
N ALA A 123 2.81 -2.05 3.77
CA ALA A 123 1.98 -2.59 4.86
C ALA A 123 0.53 -2.06 4.79
N CYS A 124 0.34 -0.78 4.47
CA CYS A 124 -0.98 -0.16 4.28
C CYS A 124 -1.77 -0.81 3.14
N PHE A 125 -1.18 -0.97 1.95
CA PHE A 125 -1.83 -1.63 0.81
C PHE A 125 -2.07 -3.12 1.06
N LYS A 126 -1.16 -3.81 1.77
CA LYS A 126 -1.38 -5.21 2.17
C LYS A 126 -2.54 -5.34 3.17
N SER A 127 -2.85 -4.29 3.94
CA SER A 127 -3.97 -4.29 4.89
C SER A 127 -5.35 -4.34 4.24
N ILE A 128 -5.49 -4.00 2.95
CA ILE A 128 -6.75 -4.08 2.19
C ILE A 128 -7.39 -5.48 2.29
N PHE A 129 -6.56 -6.53 2.36
CA PHE A 129 -6.98 -7.93 2.46
C PHE A 129 -7.05 -8.44 3.91
N ARG A 130 -6.99 -7.56 4.91
CA ARG A 130 -7.14 -7.88 6.34
C ARG A 130 -8.41 -7.23 6.89
N ILE A 131 -8.94 -7.83 7.96
CA ILE A 131 -10.12 -7.32 8.66
C ILE A 131 -9.69 -6.31 9.73
N HIS A 132 -10.21 -5.11 9.63
CA HIS A 132 -10.05 -3.99 10.56
C HIS A 132 -11.17 -2.96 10.35
N THR A 133 -11.22 -1.91 11.16
CA THR A 133 -12.27 -0.87 11.10
C THR A 133 -12.44 -0.23 9.72
N GLU A 134 -11.32 -0.01 9.00
CA GLU A 134 -11.34 0.61 7.66
C GLU A 134 -11.63 -0.34 6.48
N THR A 135 -11.80 -1.65 6.70
CA THR A 135 -11.96 -2.62 5.59
C THR A 135 -13.21 -2.30 4.76
N GLY A 136 -14.33 -1.97 5.40
CA GLY A 136 -15.57 -1.59 4.70
C GLY A 136 -15.42 -0.31 3.89
N ASN A 137 -14.78 0.71 4.45
CA ASN A 137 -14.55 2.00 3.78
C ASN A 137 -13.70 1.85 2.52
N ILE A 138 -12.63 1.04 2.59
CA ILE A 138 -11.78 0.74 1.44
C ILE A 138 -12.57 0.01 0.36
N TRP A 139 -13.21 -1.11 0.70
CA TRP A 139 -13.83 -1.99 -0.31
C TRP A 139 -15.05 -1.36 -0.98
N THR A 140 -15.87 -0.61 -0.25
CA THR A 140 -17.05 0.06 -0.82
C THR A 140 -16.63 1.09 -1.89
N HIS A 141 -15.65 1.94 -1.60
CA HIS A 141 -15.17 2.95 -2.55
C HIS A 141 -14.30 2.33 -3.66
N LEU A 142 -13.52 1.29 -3.39
CA LEU A 142 -12.72 0.59 -4.40
C LEU A 142 -13.62 -0.13 -5.43
N LEU A 143 -14.65 -0.84 -4.98
CA LEU A 143 -15.62 -1.47 -5.88
C LEU A 143 -16.42 -0.44 -6.66
N GLY A 144 -16.82 0.66 -6.02
CA GLY A 144 -17.43 1.80 -6.69
C GLY A 144 -16.53 2.37 -7.78
N PHE A 145 -15.24 2.57 -7.50
CA PHE A 145 -14.26 3.08 -8.46
C PHE A 145 -14.21 2.19 -9.71
N VAL A 146 -14.07 0.87 -9.54
CA VAL A 146 -14.03 -0.08 -10.66
C VAL A 146 -15.33 -0.02 -11.47
N LEU A 147 -16.48 0.04 -10.80
CA LEU A 147 -17.79 0.13 -11.45
C LEU A 147 -17.92 1.41 -12.28
N PHE A 148 -17.63 2.58 -11.72
CA PHE A 148 -17.75 3.86 -12.43
C PHE A 148 -16.71 4.04 -13.53
N LEU A 149 -15.50 3.50 -13.34
CA LEU A 149 -14.48 3.45 -14.40
C LEU A 149 -14.97 2.61 -15.58
N PHE A 150 -15.49 1.41 -15.30
CA PHE A 150 -16.03 0.52 -16.33
C PHE A 150 -17.23 1.14 -17.05
N LEU A 151 -18.21 1.68 -16.31
CA LEU A 151 -19.38 2.38 -16.88
C LEU A 151 -18.98 3.61 -17.72
N GLY A 152 -17.97 4.37 -17.27
CA GLY A 152 -17.43 5.51 -18.00
C GLY A 152 -16.83 5.08 -19.34
N ILE A 153 -15.99 4.03 -19.33
CA ILE A 153 -15.40 3.47 -20.56
C ILE A 153 -16.51 2.97 -21.50
N LEU A 154 -17.48 2.20 -21.02
CA LEU A 154 -18.60 1.72 -21.83
C LEU A 154 -19.39 2.88 -22.46
N THR A 155 -19.60 3.97 -21.71
CA THR A 155 -20.29 5.16 -22.21
C THR A 155 -19.50 5.85 -23.33
N MET A 156 -18.17 5.96 -23.20
CA MET A 156 -17.32 6.55 -24.24
C MET A 156 -17.24 5.68 -25.50
N LEU A 157 -17.27 4.36 -25.34
CA LEU A 157 -17.24 3.38 -26.42
C LEU A 157 -18.60 3.21 -27.13
N ARG A 158 -19.71 3.74 -26.58
CA ARG A 158 -21.01 3.67 -27.26
C ARG A 158 -20.95 4.32 -28.65
N PRO A 159 -21.53 3.68 -29.69
CA PRO A 159 -21.60 4.25 -31.03
C PRO A 159 -22.28 5.62 -31.06
N ASN A 160 -21.77 6.52 -31.91
CA ASN A 160 -22.25 7.89 -32.02
C ASN A 160 -23.73 7.99 -32.46
N MET A 161 -24.25 6.96 -33.13
CA MET A 161 -25.65 6.83 -33.57
C MET A 161 -26.66 6.97 -32.42
N TYR A 162 -26.24 6.69 -31.19
CA TYR A 162 -27.08 6.76 -29.99
C TYR A 162 -27.13 8.15 -29.34
N PHE A 163 -26.41 9.14 -29.88
CA PHE A 163 -26.33 10.50 -29.34
C PHE A 163 -26.74 11.51 -30.41
N MET A 164 -27.41 12.59 -30.00
CA MET A 164 -27.80 13.67 -30.92
C MET A 164 -26.59 14.56 -31.22
N ALA A 165 -25.77 14.83 -30.21
CA ALA A 165 -24.52 15.57 -30.32
C ALA A 165 -23.37 14.76 -29.67
N PRO A 166 -22.80 13.77 -30.36
CA PRO A 166 -21.93 12.75 -29.76
C PRO A 166 -20.72 13.33 -29.00
N LEU A 167 -20.07 14.36 -29.55
CA LEU A 167 -18.92 14.99 -28.89
C LEU A 167 -19.34 15.69 -27.59
N GLN A 168 -20.38 16.52 -27.66
CA GLN A 168 -20.83 17.31 -26.52
C GLN A 168 -21.42 16.43 -25.42
N GLU A 169 -22.26 15.45 -25.78
CA GLU A 169 -22.85 14.50 -24.84
C GLU A 169 -21.77 13.65 -24.15
N LYS A 170 -20.76 13.18 -24.90
CA LYS A 170 -19.64 12.45 -24.30
C LYS A 170 -18.80 13.32 -23.37
N VAL A 171 -18.58 14.60 -23.69
CA VAL A 171 -17.88 15.54 -22.79
C VAL A 171 -18.67 15.74 -21.49
N VAL A 172 -19.98 15.98 -21.54
CA VAL A 172 -20.76 16.23 -20.30
C VAL A 172 -20.85 15.00 -19.41
N PHE A 173 -21.03 13.80 -19.98
CA PHE A 173 -20.96 12.56 -19.21
C PHE A 173 -19.54 12.27 -18.73
N GLY A 174 -18.53 12.59 -19.55
CA GLY A 174 -17.12 12.46 -19.18
C GLY A 174 -16.75 13.27 -17.94
N MET A 175 -17.26 14.50 -17.80
CA MET A 175 -17.06 15.31 -16.60
C MET A 175 -17.65 14.67 -15.34
N PHE A 176 -18.84 14.05 -15.45
CA PHE A 176 -19.43 13.30 -14.35
C PHE A 176 -18.58 12.07 -13.97
N PHE A 177 -18.22 11.24 -14.95
CA PHE A 177 -17.39 10.06 -14.70
C PHE A 177 -16.02 10.42 -14.15
N LEU A 178 -15.39 11.49 -14.63
CA LEU A 178 -14.13 12.00 -14.10
C LEU A 178 -14.27 12.39 -12.62
N GLY A 179 -15.32 13.16 -12.27
CA GLY A 179 -15.61 13.51 -10.88
C GLY A 179 -15.82 12.28 -9.99
N ALA A 180 -16.61 11.32 -10.45
CA ALA A 180 -16.87 10.07 -9.72
C ALA A 180 -15.60 9.22 -9.52
N VAL A 181 -14.82 9.01 -10.59
CA VAL A 181 -13.58 8.23 -10.55
C VAL A 181 -12.55 8.90 -9.62
N LEU A 182 -12.37 10.22 -9.69
CA LEU A 182 -11.46 10.94 -8.80
C LEU A 182 -11.90 10.88 -7.34
N CYS A 183 -13.19 11.13 -7.06
CA CYS A 183 -13.75 11.06 -5.71
C CYS A 183 -13.53 9.69 -5.07
N LEU A 184 -13.91 8.62 -5.78
CA LEU A 184 -13.79 7.27 -5.28
C LEU A 184 -12.32 6.88 -5.12
N SER A 185 -11.45 7.31 -6.06
CA SER A 185 -10.01 7.09 -5.99
C SER A 185 -9.38 7.70 -4.75
N PHE A 186 -9.64 8.99 -4.50
CA PHE A 186 -9.08 9.68 -3.33
C PHE A 186 -9.57 9.05 -2.03
N SER A 187 -10.83 8.62 -1.98
CA SER A 187 -11.40 8.00 -0.78
C SER A 187 -10.79 6.64 -0.45
N TRP A 188 -10.79 5.69 -1.39
CA TRP A 188 -10.23 4.36 -1.08
C TRP A 188 -8.72 4.42 -0.81
N LEU A 189 -8.00 5.32 -1.48
CA LEU A 189 -6.59 5.58 -1.20
C LEU A 189 -6.39 6.15 0.20
N PHE A 190 -7.17 7.18 0.57
CA PHE A 190 -7.13 7.77 1.91
C PHE A 190 -7.35 6.71 2.98
N HIS A 191 -8.44 5.94 2.91
CA HIS A 191 -8.71 4.88 3.88
C HIS A 191 -7.63 3.79 3.87
N THR A 192 -6.99 3.50 2.73
CA THR A 192 -5.87 2.55 2.67
C THR A 192 -4.67 3.07 3.44
N VAL A 193 -4.25 4.31 3.21
CA VAL A 193 -3.04 4.92 3.81
C VAL A 193 -3.31 5.68 5.11
N TYR A 194 -4.55 5.63 5.61
CA TYR A 194 -4.99 6.36 6.80
C TYR A 194 -4.12 6.08 8.02
N CYS A 195 -3.60 4.85 8.18
CA CYS A 195 -2.71 4.48 9.29
C CYS A 195 -1.22 4.74 9.05
N HIS A 196 -0.81 5.40 7.98
CA HIS A 196 0.61 5.51 7.62
C HIS A 196 1.40 6.41 8.57
N SER A 197 1.10 7.71 8.53
CA SER A 197 1.68 8.74 9.39
C SER A 197 0.76 9.95 9.39
N GLU A 198 0.87 10.83 10.38
CA GLU A 198 0.01 12.00 10.51
C GLU A 198 0.04 12.89 9.25
N LYS A 199 1.23 13.12 8.67
CA LYS A 199 1.38 13.93 7.44
C LYS A 199 0.67 13.30 6.24
N VAL A 200 0.80 11.98 6.05
CA VAL A 200 0.15 11.27 4.94
C VAL A 200 -1.36 11.26 5.14
N SER A 201 -1.83 10.96 6.35
CA SER A 201 -3.25 10.95 6.70
C SER A 201 -3.89 12.32 6.47
N ARG A 202 -3.28 13.41 6.94
CA ARG A 202 -3.77 14.78 6.71
C ARG A 202 -3.83 15.14 5.23
N THR A 203 -2.79 14.84 4.45
CA THR A 203 -2.76 15.14 3.01
C THR A 203 -3.85 14.38 2.26
N PHE A 204 -4.00 13.08 2.50
CA PHE A 204 -5.01 12.27 1.82
C PHE A 204 -6.44 12.59 2.29
N SER A 205 -6.64 13.01 3.54
CA SER A 205 -7.93 13.50 4.04
C SER A 205 -8.39 14.75 3.28
N LYS A 206 -7.47 15.70 3.00
CA LYS A 206 -7.78 16.88 2.16
C LYS A 206 -8.17 16.50 0.73
N LEU A 207 -7.52 15.48 0.16
CA LEU A 207 -7.85 14.96 -1.17
C LEU A 207 -9.22 14.28 -1.18
N ASP A 208 -9.55 13.50 -0.16
CA ASP A 208 -10.85 12.83 -0.01
C ASP A 208 -12.00 13.84 0.04
N TYR A 209 -11.89 14.88 0.90
CA TYR A 209 -12.86 15.97 0.93
C TYR A 209 -12.98 16.73 -0.39
N SER A 210 -11.85 16.96 -1.07
CA SER A 210 -11.85 17.60 -2.39
C SER A 210 -12.54 16.73 -3.44
N GLY A 211 -12.39 15.40 -3.33
CA GLY A 211 -13.07 14.42 -4.17
C GLY A 211 -14.59 14.58 -4.15
N ILE A 212 -15.17 14.77 -2.97
CA ILE A 212 -16.63 14.99 -2.81
C ILE A 212 -17.08 16.21 -3.61
N ALA A 213 -16.35 17.33 -3.50
CA ALA A 213 -16.67 18.56 -4.24
C ALA A 213 -16.55 18.35 -5.77
N LEU A 214 -15.53 17.61 -6.24
CA LEU A 214 -15.36 17.28 -7.65
C LEU A 214 -16.50 16.41 -8.19
N LEU A 215 -16.96 15.42 -7.42
CA LEU A 215 -18.12 14.60 -7.78
C LEU A 215 -19.40 15.44 -7.86
N ILE A 216 -19.64 16.32 -6.88
CA ILE A 216 -20.79 17.23 -6.89
C ILE A 216 -20.73 18.10 -8.15
N MET A 217 -19.62 18.81 -8.39
CA MET A 217 -19.46 19.64 -9.59
C MET A 217 -19.69 18.84 -10.88
N GLY A 218 -19.06 17.66 -11.01
CA GLY A 218 -19.19 16.79 -12.18
C GLY A 218 -20.63 16.30 -12.41
N SER A 219 -21.38 16.01 -11.35
CA SER A 219 -22.77 15.53 -11.43
C SER A 219 -23.76 16.57 -11.98
N PHE A 220 -23.50 17.86 -11.70
CA PHE A 220 -24.34 18.94 -12.20
C PHE A 220 -24.14 19.20 -13.69
N VAL A 221 -23.00 18.84 -14.29
CA VAL A 221 -22.71 19.10 -15.71
C VAL A 221 -23.73 18.44 -16.66
N PRO A 222 -23.92 17.11 -16.67
CA PRO A 222 -24.91 16.48 -17.54
C PRO A 222 -26.34 16.86 -17.14
N TRP A 223 -26.63 16.98 -15.83
CA TRP A 223 -27.95 17.33 -15.35
C TRP A 223 -28.41 18.70 -15.85
N LEU A 224 -27.57 19.73 -15.72
CA LEU A 224 -27.86 21.08 -16.23
C LEU A 224 -27.86 21.13 -17.76
N TYR A 225 -27.03 20.32 -18.41
CA TYR A 225 -27.00 20.22 -19.87
C TYR A 225 -28.36 19.79 -20.44
N TYR A 226 -28.96 18.74 -19.89
CA TYR A 226 -30.27 18.25 -20.34
C TYR A 226 -31.43 19.08 -19.79
N SER A 227 -31.35 19.59 -18.56
CA SER A 227 -32.41 20.41 -17.96
C SER A 227 -32.60 21.74 -18.70
N PHE A 228 -31.51 22.36 -19.13
CA PHE A 228 -31.50 23.64 -19.85
C PHE A 228 -31.03 23.47 -21.29
N TYR A 229 -31.44 22.37 -21.94
CA TYR A 229 -31.00 22.02 -23.29
C TYR A 229 -31.28 23.15 -24.30
N CYS A 230 -32.49 23.71 -24.26
CA CYS A 230 -32.94 24.79 -25.16
C CYS A 230 -32.59 26.21 -24.66
N SER A 231 -31.96 26.35 -23.49
CA SER A 231 -31.75 27.65 -22.85
C SER A 231 -30.31 27.78 -22.35
N PRO A 232 -29.38 28.27 -23.19
CA PRO A 232 -27.96 28.28 -22.87
C PRO A 232 -27.58 29.28 -21.75
N GLN A 233 -28.30 30.40 -21.62
CA GLN A 233 -28.02 31.40 -20.59
C GLN A 233 -28.18 30.86 -19.15
N PRO A 234 -29.34 30.32 -18.74
CA PRO A 234 -29.48 29.76 -17.38
C PRO A 234 -28.51 28.59 -17.14
N ARG A 235 -28.25 27.75 -18.16
CA ARG A 235 -27.25 26.67 -18.07
C ARG A 235 -25.88 27.19 -17.66
N LEU A 236 -25.38 28.24 -18.32
CA LEU A 236 -24.07 28.82 -18.02
C LEU A 236 -24.03 29.51 -16.66
N ILE A 237 -25.11 30.20 -16.26
CA ILE A 237 -25.21 30.84 -14.95
C ILE A 237 -25.14 29.79 -13.84
N TYR A 238 -25.97 28.75 -13.89
CA TYR A 238 -25.97 27.70 -12.86
C TYR A 238 -24.66 26.91 -12.83
N LEU A 239 -24.07 26.63 -14.00
CA LEU A 239 -22.77 25.95 -14.05
C LEU A 239 -21.66 26.80 -13.42
N SER A 240 -21.67 28.12 -13.65
CA SER A 240 -20.70 29.04 -13.04
C SER A 240 -20.85 29.08 -11.53
N ILE A 241 -22.10 29.14 -11.02
CA ILE A 241 -22.38 29.11 -9.58
C ILE A 241 -21.86 27.82 -8.95
N VAL A 242 -22.17 26.65 -9.53
CA VAL A 242 -21.70 25.36 -9.03
C VAL A 242 -20.18 25.28 -9.01
N CYS A 243 -19.50 25.79 -10.05
CA CYS A 243 -18.04 25.84 -10.09
C CYS A 243 -17.46 26.74 -8.99
N VAL A 244 -18.01 27.94 -8.78
CA VAL A 244 -17.55 28.86 -7.73
C VAL A 244 -17.73 28.24 -6.34
N LEU A 245 -18.90 27.66 -6.07
CA LEU A 245 -19.18 27.00 -4.80
C LEU A 245 -18.28 25.78 -4.58
N GLY A 246 -18.09 24.94 -5.61
CA GLY A 246 -17.25 23.76 -5.54
C GLY A 246 -15.77 24.08 -5.34
N ILE A 247 -15.23 25.09 -6.04
CA ILE A 247 -13.86 25.58 -5.84
C ILE A 247 -13.71 26.14 -4.42
N SER A 248 -14.69 26.91 -3.94
CA SER A 248 -14.68 27.44 -2.57
C SER A 248 -14.67 26.31 -1.55
N ALA A 249 -15.46 25.25 -1.76
CA ALA A 249 -15.47 24.07 -0.91
C ALA A 249 -14.11 23.32 -0.92
N ILE A 250 -13.46 23.20 -2.08
CA ILE A 250 -12.11 22.61 -2.18
C ILE A 250 -11.10 23.45 -1.39
N ILE A 251 -11.14 24.78 -1.51
CA ILE A 251 -10.25 25.69 -0.75
C ILE A 251 -10.47 25.51 0.76
N VAL A 252 -11.73 25.45 1.21
CA VAL A 252 -12.07 25.19 2.61
C VAL A 252 -11.56 23.82 3.06
N ALA A 253 -11.68 22.78 2.22
CA ALA A 253 -11.18 21.44 2.51
C ALA A 253 -9.64 21.38 2.67
N GLN A 254 -8.89 22.34 2.11
CA GLN A 254 -7.44 22.41 2.31
C GLN A 254 -7.04 22.99 3.67
N TRP A 255 -7.97 23.62 4.40
CA TRP A 255 -7.71 24.22 5.70
C TRP A 255 -7.52 23.13 6.76
N ASP A 256 -6.35 23.08 7.40
CA ASP A 256 -5.98 22.06 8.41
C ASP A 256 -6.97 21.91 9.58
N ARG A 257 -7.64 22.99 9.98
CA ARG A 257 -8.65 23.03 11.03
C ARG A 257 -9.93 22.29 10.66
N PHE A 258 -10.27 22.19 9.37
CA PHE A 258 -11.49 21.50 8.91
C PHE A 258 -11.44 20.00 9.15
N ALA A 259 -10.24 19.39 9.10
CA ALA A 259 -10.05 17.95 9.33
C ALA A 259 -10.14 17.53 10.81
N THR A 260 -10.42 18.44 11.74
CA THR A 260 -10.53 18.10 13.17
C THR A 260 -11.92 17.56 13.52
N PRO A 261 -12.03 16.53 14.38
CA PRO A 261 -13.33 15.94 14.76
C PRO A 261 -14.37 16.94 15.29
N LYS A 262 -13.92 18.06 15.86
CA LYS A 262 -14.76 19.16 16.36
C LYS A 262 -15.69 19.79 15.32
N HIS A 263 -15.40 19.62 14.02
CA HIS A 263 -16.21 20.18 12.93
C HIS A 263 -17.16 19.16 12.31
N ARG A 264 -17.14 17.91 12.77
CA ARG A 264 -18.17 16.92 12.41
C ARG A 264 -19.42 17.23 13.24
N GLN A 265 -20.55 17.46 12.57
CA GLN A 265 -21.83 17.54 13.27
C GLN A 265 -22.10 16.18 13.91
N THR A 266 -22.32 16.17 15.23
CA THR A 266 -22.68 14.98 16.01
C THR A 266 -24.18 14.77 15.97
#